data_AF-A0A820WT23-F1
#
_entry.id   AF-A0A820WT23-F1
#
_cell.length_a   1.000
_cell.length_b   1.000
_cell.length_c   1.000
_cell.angle_alpha   90.00
_cell.angle_beta   90.00
_cell.angle_gamma   90.00
#
_symmetry.space_group_name_H-M   'P 1'
#
loop_
_entity.id
_entity.type
_entity.pdbx_description
1 polymer ?
#
loop_
_entity_poly.entity_id
_entity_poly.type
_entity_poly.pdbx_seq_one_letter_code
_entity_poly.pdbx_strand_id
1 'polypeptide(L)'
;PACLNEYSACQNATGTTNVTIIGGYTSTLFYPYESGKTGFYAKFPAGPMQNISNTTRCEPSLKIKFNCNKNVQWLVPMTNTTAAAPQPTDIEIDECLTTMTFDYPGACFKGNEPKGGISGGGVFLIILFSVALVYLIVGMIYNGLIQNRTGLNLLPNAQFWIGLPLYTIEGCRTSISFCTCSSTPSQATYQSV
;
A
#
# COMPACT_ATOMS: atom_id res chain seq x y z
N PRO A 1 -28.67 25.87 -2.09
CA PRO A 1 -29.41 25.85 -0.81
C PRO A 1 -28.53 25.16 0.23
N ALA A 2 -28.30 25.80 1.38
CA ALA A 2 -27.42 25.26 2.42
C ALA A 2 -28.19 24.24 3.28
N CYS A 3 -27.51 23.20 3.76
CA CYS A 3 -28.06 22.36 4.84
C CYS A 3 -28.35 23.27 6.06
N LEU A 4 -29.47 23.02 6.77
CA LEU A 4 -29.75 23.70 8.03
C LEU A 4 -28.62 23.46 9.03
N ASN A 5 -28.25 24.49 9.80
CA ASN A 5 -27.07 24.50 10.67
C ASN A 5 -27.08 23.44 11.79
N GLU A 6 -28.23 22.82 12.08
CA GLU A 6 -28.41 21.85 13.17
C GLU A 6 -28.18 20.39 12.72
N TYR A 7 -27.99 20.15 11.42
CA TYR A 7 -27.88 18.80 10.86
C TYR A 7 -26.59 18.62 10.05
N SER A 8 -26.03 17.40 10.10
CA SER A 8 -24.73 17.11 9.50
C SER A 8 -24.80 16.59 8.07
N ALA A 9 -25.95 16.07 7.64
CA ALA A 9 -26.13 15.53 6.30
C ALA A 9 -27.48 15.93 5.69
N CYS A 10 -27.43 16.43 4.45
CA CYS A 10 -28.62 16.77 3.70
C CYS A 10 -28.52 16.33 2.24
N GLN A 11 -29.68 16.09 1.64
CA GLN A 11 -29.86 15.74 0.24
C GLN A 11 -30.66 16.84 -0.46
N ASN A 12 -30.25 17.18 -1.68
CA ASN A 12 -30.99 18.09 -2.53
C ASN A 12 -31.39 17.36 -3.81
N ALA A 13 -32.69 17.28 -4.09
CA ALA A 13 -33.18 16.67 -5.32
C ALA A 13 -33.06 17.68 -6.48
N THR A 14 -32.58 17.21 -7.63
CA THR A 14 -32.41 18.02 -8.83
C THR A 14 -33.74 18.64 -9.26
N GLY A 15 -33.78 19.96 -9.39
CA GLY A 15 -34.98 20.71 -9.78
C GLY A 15 -35.87 21.18 -8.63
N THR A 16 -35.50 20.92 -7.38
CA THR A 16 -36.22 21.45 -6.21
C THR A 16 -35.34 22.38 -5.38
N THR A 17 -35.94 23.38 -4.73
CA THR A 17 -35.27 24.23 -3.72
C THR A 17 -35.29 23.60 -2.33
N ASN A 18 -36.02 22.51 -2.15
CA ASN A 18 -36.23 21.85 -0.87
C ASN A 18 -35.08 20.91 -0.57
N VAL A 19 -34.43 21.15 0.57
CA VAL A 19 -33.36 20.31 1.10
C VAL A 19 -33.97 19.33 2.09
N THR A 20 -33.75 18.04 1.85
CA THR A 20 -34.17 16.97 2.75
C THR A 20 -33.02 16.63 3.68
N ILE A 21 -33.28 16.57 4.99
CA ILE A 21 -32.25 16.18 5.96
C ILE A 21 -32.19 14.65 6.02
N ILE A 22 -30.99 14.08 5.95
CA ILE A 22 -30.80 12.62 5.88
C ILE A 22 -29.91 12.06 7.00
N GLY A 23 -29.42 12.91 7.89
CA GLY A 23 -28.66 12.49 9.06
C GLY A 23 -28.35 13.63 10.02
N GLY A 24 -28.43 13.33 11.31
CA GLY A 24 -28.09 14.22 12.39
C GLY A 24 -26.61 14.18 12.78
N TYR A 25 -26.29 14.92 13.84
CA TYR A 25 -24.97 14.97 14.45
C TYR A 25 -24.82 13.91 15.55
N THR A 26 -23.63 13.35 15.68
CA THR A 26 -23.23 12.54 16.82
C THR A 26 -21.80 12.87 17.23
N SER A 27 -21.49 12.73 18.52
CA SER A 27 -20.15 13.00 19.05
C SER A 27 -19.08 12.03 18.54
N THR A 28 -19.48 10.82 18.12
CA THR A 28 -18.57 9.81 17.56
C THR A 28 -18.96 9.50 16.13
N LEU A 29 -18.22 10.10 15.19
CA LEU A 29 -18.54 9.99 13.76
C LEU A 29 -17.93 8.75 13.13
N PHE A 30 -16.65 8.47 13.42
CA PHE A 30 -15.86 7.45 12.72
C PHE A 30 -15.74 6.15 13.50
N TYR A 31 -16.00 5.05 12.82
CA TYR A 31 -15.91 3.69 13.36
C TYR A 31 -15.03 2.82 12.46
N PRO A 32 -14.17 1.97 13.01
CA PRO A 32 -13.43 0.99 12.22
C PRO A 32 -14.37 -0.06 11.65
N TYR A 33 -13.97 -0.71 10.55
CA TYR A 33 -14.66 -1.92 10.11
C TYR A 33 -14.45 -3.10 11.08
N GLU A 34 -15.38 -4.05 11.05
CA GLU A 34 -15.25 -5.34 11.71
C GLU A 34 -13.98 -6.09 11.24
N SER A 35 -13.45 -6.96 12.11
CA SER A 35 -12.17 -7.65 11.92
C SER A 35 -12.03 -8.29 10.53
N GLY A 36 -10.97 -7.91 9.81
CA GLY A 36 -10.60 -8.48 8.50
C GLY A 36 -10.80 -7.57 7.30
N LYS A 37 -11.46 -6.42 7.46
CA LYS A 37 -11.59 -5.40 6.39
C LYS A 37 -10.75 -4.16 6.68
N THR A 38 -10.13 -3.59 5.65
CA THR A 38 -9.32 -2.37 5.74
C THR A 38 -10.17 -1.15 5.39
N GLY A 39 -10.37 -0.25 6.36
CA GLY A 39 -11.11 0.98 6.17
C GLY A 39 -11.86 1.42 7.43
N PHE A 40 -12.71 2.43 7.27
CA PHE A 40 -13.55 2.95 8.33
C PHE A 40 -14.87 3.45 7.73
N TYR A 41 -15.86 3.71 8.58
CA TYR A 41 -17.10 4.34 8.13
C TYR A 41 -17.51 5.48 9.08
N ALA A 42 -18.16 6.49 8.53
CA ALA A 42 -18.79 7.57 9.27
C ALA A 42 -20.30 7.29 9.42
N LYS A 43 -20.87 7.52 10.60
CA LYS A 43 -22.31 7.36 10.86
C LYS A 43 -22.94 8.69 11.28
N PHE A 44 -24.06 9.03 10.65
CA PHE A 44 -24.87 10.22 10.92
C PHE A 44 -26.29 9.75 11.27
N PRO A 45 -26.57 9.42 12.55
CA PRO A 45 -27.87 8.91 12.98
C PRO A 45 -28.90 10.02 13.19
N ALA A 46 -30.16 9.63 13.44
CA ALA A 46 -31.21 10.48 14.01
C ALA A 46 -31.49 11.77 13.20
N GLY A 47 -31.76 11.63 11.90
CA GLY A 47 -32.39 12.69 11.12
C GLY A 47 -33.84 12.94 11.58
N PRO A 48 -34.46 14.05 11.14
CA PRO A 48 -35.84 14.35 11.50
C PRO A 48 -36.80 13.30 10.95
N MET A 49 -37.81 12.93 11.74
CA MET A 49 -38.85 11.97 11.36
C MET A 49 -39.45 12.30 10.00
N GLN A 50 -39.40 11.34 9.08
CA GLN A 50 -39.87 11.49 7.70
C GLN A 50 -40.80 10.36 7.29
N ASN A 51 -41.74 10.69 6.40
CA ASN A 51 -42.56 9.72 5.70
C ASN A 51 -41.77 9.24 4.48
N ILE A 52 -41.14 8.07 4.56
CA ILE A 52 -40.35 7.53 3.45
C ILE A 52 -41.25 6.70 2.52
N SER A 53 -42.25 6.03 3.09
CA SER A 53 -43.31 5.37 2.36
C SER A 53 -44.67 5.70 2.98
N ASN A 54 -45.77 5.28 2.35
CA ASN A 54 -47.12 5.46 2.90
C ASN A 54 -47.33 4.73 4.24
N THR A 55 -46.46 3.79 4.59
CA THR A 55 -46.56 2.94 5.79
C THR A 55 -45.37 3.05 6.73
N THR A 56 -44.22 3.59 6.29
CA THR A 56 -43.00 3.64 7.09
C THR A 56 -42.65 5.09 7.45
N ARG A 57 -42.65 5.36 8.76
CA ARG A 57 -42.10 6.57 9.36
C ARG A 57 -40.88 6.22 10.18
N CYS A 58 -39.78 6.92 9.92
CA CYS A 58 -38.56 6.71 10.67
C CYS A 58 -37.64 7.92 10.59
N GLU A 59 -36.61 7.87 11.41
CA GLU A 59 -35.52 8.83 11.45
C GLU A 59 -34.44 8.39 10.45
N PRO A 60 -34.26 9.12 9.34
CA PRO A 60 -33.27 8.73 8.35
C PRO A 60 -31.86 8.83 8.94
N SER A 61 -31.03 7.88 8.56
CA SER A 61 -29.62 7.81 8.94
C SER A 61 -28.75 7.67 7.70
N LEU A 62 -27.58 8.31 7.73
CA LEU A 62 -26.58 8.20 6.67
C LEU A 62 -25.35 7.46 7.20
N LYS A 63 -24.87 6.48 6.42
CA LYS A 63 -23.62 5.76 6.67
C LYS A 63 -22.69 5.94 5.48
N ILE A 64 -21.53 6.55 5.71
CA ILE A 64 -20.51 6.73 4.67
C ILE A 64 -19.40 5.72 4.91
N LYS A 65 -19.26 4.75 4.03
CA LYS A 65 -18.26 3.68 4.05
C LYS A 65 -17.02 4.13 3.28
N PHE A 66 -15.84 4.08 3.89
CA PHE A 66 -14.56 4.35 3.23
C PHE A 66 -13.73 3.07 3.13
N ASN A 67 -13.58 2.56 1.92
CA ASN A 67 -12.81 1.36 1.62
C ASN A 67 -11.35 1.73 1.29
N CYS A 68 -10.40 0.94 1.78
CA CYS A 68 -9.00 1.15 1.45
C CYS A 68 -8.72 0.76 -0.01
N ASN A 69 -8.35 1.75 -0.82
CA ASN A 69 -7.85 1.55 -2.16
C ASN A 69 -6.74 2.56 -2.43
N LYS A 70 -5.50 2.08 -2.61
CA LYS A 70 -4.32 2.94 -2.82
C LYS A 70 -4.23 3.50 -4.24
N ASN A 71 -4.99 2.94 -5.18
CA ASN A 71 -4.89 3.27 -6.60
C ASN A 71 -5.80 4.45 -6.99
N VAL A 72 -6.76 4.81 -6.14
CA VAL A 72 -7.66 5.94 -6.38
C VAL A 72 -7.02 7.25 -5.93
N GLN A 73 -7.24 8.30 -6.72
CA GLN A 73 -6.76 9.64 -6.42
C GLN A 73 -7.94 10.55 -6.08
N TRP A 74 -7.88 11.14 -4.88
CA TRP A 74 -8.77 12.21 -4.46
C TRP A 74 -8.08 13.53 -4.74
N LEU A 75 -8.35 14.10 -5.92
CA LEU A 75 -7.72 15.33 -6.36
C LEU A 75 -8.41 16.52 -5.70
N VAL A 76 -7.68 17.24 -4.85
CA VAL A 76 -8.11 18.54 -4.31
C VAL A 76 -7.40 19.62 -5.13
N PRO A 77 -8.12 20.50 -5.85
CA PRO A 77 -7.49 21.59 -6.60
C PRO A 77 -6.67 22.49 -5.66
N MET A 78 -5.43 22.79 -6.01
CA MET A 78 -4.49 23.53 -5.15
C MET A 78 -4.97 24.94 -4.75
N THR A 79 -5.95 25.50 -5.45
CA THR A 79 -6.49 26.84 -5.19
C THR A 79 -7.62 26.86 -4.16
N ASN A 80 -8.20 25.69 -3.81
CA ASN A 80 -9.38 25.60 -2.96
C ASN A 80 -9.11 24.69 -1.75
N THR A 81 -9.57 25.11 -0.57
CA THR A 81 -9.53 24.29 0.66
C THR A 81 -10.57 23.17 0.68
N THR A 82 -11.47 23.14 -0.31
CA THR A 82 -12.54 22.14 -0.46
C THR A 82 -12.62 21.70 -1.91
N ALA A 83 -12.87 20.41 -2.11
CA ALA A 83 -13.14 19.81 -3.41
C ALA A 83 -14.39 18.95 -3.31
N ALA A 84 -15.09 18.80 -4.43
CA ALA A 84 -16.16 17.82 -4.52
C ALA A 84 -15.54 16.42 -4.32
N ALA A 85 -16.18 15.61 -3.47
CA ALA A 85 -15.79 14.22 -3.36
C ALA A 85 -15.99 13.50 -4.71
N PRO A 86 -15.19 12.47 -5.02
CA PRO A 86 -15.44 11.57 -6.15
C PRO A 86 -16.84 10.95 -6.06
N GLN A 87 -17.36 10.41 -7.17
CA GLN A 87 -18.61 9.66 -7.14
C GLN A 87 -18.48 8.41 -6.26
N PRO A 88 -19.52 8.04 -5.50
CA PRO A 88 -19.51 6.81 -4.72
C PRO A 88 -19.42 5.58 -5.63
N THR A 89 -18.68 4.57 -5.18
CA THR A 89 -18.56 3.28 -5.86
C THR A 89 -19.86 2.48 -5.78
N ASP A 90 -20.58 2.64 -4.66
CA ASP A 90 -21.84 1.94 -4.40
C ASP A 90 -22.76 2.80 -3.54
N ILE A 91 -24.06 2.70 -3.78
CA ILE A 91 -25.12 3.39 -3.04
C ILE A 91 -26.19 2.36 -2.69
N GLU A 92 -26.27 2.01 -1.42
CA GLU A 92 -27.24 1.08 -0.87
C GLU A 92 -28.29 1.91 -0.11
N ILE A 93 -29.55 1.83 -0.55
CA ILE A 93 -30.67 2.54 0.07
C ILE A 93 -31.54 1.49 0.76
N ASP A 94 -31.49 1.46 2.08
CA ASP A 94 -32.42 0.73 2.94
C ASP A 94 -33.42 1.73 3.52
N GLU A 95 -34.63 1.28 3.88
CA GLU A 95 -35.81 2.11 4.16
C GLU A 95 -35.47 3.41 4.90
N CYS A 96 -34.68 3.32 5.98
CA CYS A 96 -34.28 4.46 6.81
C CYS A 96 -32.77 4.68 6.86
N LEU A 97 -31.99 3.92 6.09
CA LEU A 97 -30.53 3.93 6.13
C LEU A 97 -29.98 4.05 4.70
N THR A 98 -29.45 5.22 4.39
CA THR A 98 -28.68 5.41 3.16
C THR A 98 -27.22 5.10 3.44
N THR A 99 -26.64 4.19 2.68
CA THR A 99 -25.24 3.83 2.77
C THR A 99 -24.52 4.19 1.48
N MET A 100 -23.51 5.06 1.56
CA MET A 100 -22.67 5.43 0.43
C MET A 100 -21.26 4.89 0.63
N THR A 101 -20.71 4.21 -0.37
CA THR A 101 -19.37 3.64 -0.30
C THR A 101 -18.42 4.40 -1.21
N PHE A 102 -17.27 4.80 -0.66
CA PHE A 102 -16.20 5.46 -1.40
C PHE A 102 -14.89 4.71 -1.22
N ASP A 103 -14.14 4.59 -2.30
CA ASP A 103 -12.75 4.18 -2.25
C ASP A 103 -11.88 5.37 -1.86
N TYR A 104 -11.09 5.26 -0.78
CA TYR A 104 -10.26 6.35 -0.27
C TYR A 104 -8.86 5.85 0.12
N PRO A 105 -7.76 6.44 -0.40
CA PRO A 105 -6.41 5.96 -0.09
C PRO A 105 -6.05 6.19 1.38
N GLY A 106 -6.60 7.23 2.01
CA GLY A 106 -6.40 7.51 3.44
C GLY A 106 -7.13 6.53 4.38
N ALA A 107 -8.04 5.70 3.86
CA ALA A 107 -8.67 4.62 4.64
C ALA A 107 -7.76 3.40 4.82
N CYS A 108 -6.63 3.36 4.12
CA CYS A 108 -5.64 2.31 4.28
C CYS A 108 -4.85 2.47 5.58
N PHE A 109 -5.17 1.65 6.57
CA PHE A 109 -4.36 1.51 7.78
C PHE A 109 -2.97 0.98 7.41
N LYS A 110 -1.91 1.70 7.80
CA LYS A 110 -0.51 1.27 7.65
C LYS A 110 -0.14 0.01 8.46
N GLY A 111 -1.07 -0.56 9.25
CA GLY A 111 -0.85 -1.69 10.14
C GLY A 111 -1.13 -3.07 9.56
N ASN A 112 -1.87 -3.16 8.45
CA ASN A 112 -2.28 -4.43 7.82
C ASN A 112 -1.80 -4.54 6.36
N GLU A 113 -0.60 -4.01 6.06
CA GLU A 113 0.10 -4.58 4.92
C GLU A 113 0.44 -6.02 5.29
N PRO A 114 0.09 -7.03 4.47
CA PRO A 114 0.64 -8.36 4.66
C PRO A 114 2.15 -8.15 4.70
N LYS A 115 2.79 -8.48 5.85
CA LYS A 115 4.23 -8.37 6.02
C LYS A 115 4.84 -9.00 4.78
N GLY A 116 5.44 -8.18 3.91
CA GLY A 116 5.84 -8.60 2.59
C GLY A 116 6.62 -9.91 2.72
N GLY A 117 6.18 -10.94 2.00
CA GLY A 117 6.95 -12.18 1.92
C GLY A 117 8.37 -11.86 1.47
N ILE A 118 9.35 -12.63 1.93
CA ILE A 118 10.73 -12.51 1.45
C ILE A 118 10.68 -12.51 -0.08
N SER A 119 11.16 -11.42 -0.68
CA SER A 119 11.26 -11.30 -2.14
C SER A 119 11.96 -12.55 -2.69
N GLY A 120 11.58 -13.04 -3.88
CA GLY A 120 12.21 -14.21 -4.48
C GLY A 120 13.74 -14.12 -4.49
N GLY A 121 14.29 -12.91 -4.63
CA GLY A 121 15.73 -12.65 -4.51
C GLY A 121 16.29 -12.93 -3.11
N GLY A 122 15.56 -12.63 -2.04
CA GLY A 122 15.97 -12.96 -0.67
C GLY A 122 16.00 -14.47 -0.42
N VAL A 123 15.02 -15.22 -0.94
CA VAL A 123 15.03 -16.70 -0.84
C VAL A 123 16.23 -17.29 -1.59
N PHE A 124 16.50 -16.79 -2.80
CA PHE A 124 17.66 -17.22 -3.58
C PHE A 124 18.98 -16.96 -2.85
N LEU A 125 19.16 -15.79 -2.23
CA LEU A 125 20.36 -15.46 -1.46
C LEU A 125 20.53 -16.39 -0.25
N ILE A 126 19.45 -16.69 0.47
CA ILE A 126 19.49 -17.62 1.60
C ILE A 126 20.01 -18.99 1.15
N ILE A 127 19.44 -19.54 0.07
CA ILE A 127 19.86 -20.84 -0.48
C ILE A 127 21.34 -20.80 -0.92
N LEU A 128 21.75 -19.75 -1.63
CA LEU A 128 23.11 -19.57 -2.11
C LEU A 128 24.12 -19.58 -0.95
N PHE A 129 23.87 -18.79 0.11
CA PHE A 129 24.78 -18.72 1.25
C PHE A 129 24.79 -20.03 2.06
N SER A 130 23.65 -20.69 2.23
CA SER A 130 23.59 -21.99 2.90
C SER A 130 24.43 -23.04 2.17
N VAL A 131 24.27 -23.17 0.85
CA VAL A 131 25.04 -24.13 0.05
C VAL A 131 26.52 -23.78 0.02
N ALA A 132 26.86 -22.49 -0.12
CA ALA A 132 28.24 -22.00 -0.09
C ALA A 132 28.95 -22.35 1.23
N LEU A 133 28.29 -22.16 2.38
CA LEU A 133 28.84 -22.51 3.69
C LEU A 133 29.12 -24.00 3.80
N VAL A 134 28.17 -24.86 3.42
CA VAL A 134 28.36 -26.31 3.45
C VAL A 134 29.53 -26.71 2.54
N TYR A 135 29.60 -26.15 1.33
CA TYR A 135 30.69 -26.39 0.39
C TYR A 135 32.06 -26.00 0.96
N LEU A 136 32.17 -24.83 1.58
CA LEU A 136 33.41 -24.35 2.18
C LEU A 136 33.85 -25.25 3.34
N ILE A 137 32.94 -25.62 4.24
CA ILE A 137 33.26 -26.47 5.41
C ILE A 137 33.74 -27.84 4.95
N VAL A 138 32.97 -28.51 4.09
CA VAL A 138 33.32 -29.86 3.59
C VAL A 138 34.62 -29.81 2.79
N GLY A 139 34.80 -28.81 1.93
CA GLY A 139 36.02 -28.66 1.14
C GLY A 139 37.25 -28.33 1.98
N MET A 140 37.13 -27.54 3.04
CA MET A 140 38.23 -27.28 3.98
C MET A 140 38.63 -28.54 4.74
N ILE A 141 37.66 -29.33 5.22
CA ILE A 141 37.93 -30.60 5.89
C ILE A 141 38.66 -31.55 4.93
N TYR A 142 38.18 -31.67 3.70
CA TYR A 142 38.80 -32.53 2.68
C TYR A 142 40.24 -32.09 2.34
N ASN A 143 40.45 -30.81 2.06
CA ASN A 143 41.78 -30.29 1.71
C ASN A 143 42.76 -30.31 2.88
N GLY A 144 42.27 -30.12 4.11
CA GLY A 144 43.08 -30.12 5.32
C GLY A 144 43.47 -31.50 5.79
N LEU A 145 42.49 -32.40 5.95
CA LEU A 145 42.74 -33.71 6.56
C LEU A 145 43.20 -34.76 5.55
N ILE A 146 42.73 -34.70 4.31
CA ILE A 146 43.06 -35.72 3.30
C ILE A 146 44.23 -35.27 2.44
N GLN A 147 44.27 -33.99 2.05
CA GLN A 147 45.34 -33.47 1.18
C GLN A 147 46.47 -32.73 1.90
N ASN A 148 46.41 -32.60 3.24
CA ASN A 148 47.41 -31.88 4.05
C ASN A 148 47.76 -30.47 3.53
N ARG A 149 46.82 -29.79 2.87
CA ARG A 149 47.03 -28.42 2.38
C ARG A 149 46.88 -27.44 3.54
N THR A 150 47.75 -26.44 3.60
CA THR A 150 47.76 -25.43 4.66
C THR A 150 47.55 -24.01 4.09
N GLY A 151 47.11 -23.09 4.95
CA GLY A 151 46.88 -21.69 4.59
C GLY A 151 45.73 -21.51 3.59
N LEU A 152 45.89 -20.58 2.64
CA LEU A 152 44.89 -20.24 1.62
C LEU A 152 44.53 -21.41 0.69
N ASN A 153 45.37 -22.45 0.61
CA ASN A 153 45.12 -23.65 -0.20
C ASN A 153 44.12 -24.62 0.45
N LEU A 154 43.72 -24.35 1.69
CA LEU A 154 42.67 -25.09 2.39
C LEU A 154 41.29 -24.80 1.79
N LEU A 155 41.07 -23.55 1.36
CA LEU A 155 39.80 -23.10 0.82
C LEU A 155 39.58 -23.67 -0.59
N PRO A 156 38.50 -24.43 -0.83
CA PRO A 156 38.22 -24.96 -2.15
C PRO A 156 37.95 -23.80 -3.13
N ASN A 157 38.66 -23.79 -4.27
CA ASN A 157 38.56 -22.73 -5.27
C ASN A 157 38.80 -21.31 -4.70
N ALA A 158 39.85 -21.15 -3.89
CA ALA A 158 40.15 -19.90 -3.19
C ALA A 158 40.14 -18.63 -4.08
N GLN A 159 40.63 -18.74 -5.33
CA GLN A 159 40.64 -17.63 -6.29
C GLN A 159 39.23 -17.11 -6.60
N PHE A 160 38.25 -17.99 -6.71
CA PHE A 160 36.85 -17.61 -6.92
C PHE A 160 36.30 -16.82 -5.72
N TRP A 161 36.47 -17.36 -4.51
CA TRP A 161 35.93 -16.73 -3.30
C TRP A 161 36.59 -15.39 -2.95
N ILE A 162 37.89 -15.25 -3.21
CA ILE A 162 38.62 -14.00 -3.02
C ILE A 162 38.22 -12.96 -4.08
N GLY A 163 37.95 -13.40 -5.32
CA GLY A 163 37.50 -12.52 -6.41
C GLY A 163 36.03 -12.10 -6.32
N LEU A 164 35.20 -12.87 -5.62
CA LEU A 164 33.74 -12.69 -5.58
C LEU A 164 33.30 -11.27 -5.11
N PRO A 165 33.89 -10.66 -4.06
CA PRO A 165 33.55 -9.30 -3.66
C PRO A 165 33.85 -8.27 -4.75
N LEU A 166 34.99 -8.41 -5.45
CA LEU A 166 35.38 -7.53 -6.54
C LEU A 166 34.39 -7.64 -7.71
N TYR A 167 34.06 -8.86 -8.14
CA TYR A 167 33.09 -9.09 -9.21
C TYR A 167 31.69 -8.57 -8.86
N THR A 168 31.29 -8.65 -7.59
CA THR A 168 29.99 -8.14 -7.13
C THR A 168 29.93 -6.61 -7.20
N ILE A 169 31.02 -5.92 -6.81
CA ILE A 169 31.11 -4.45 -6.91
C ILE A 169 31.01 -4.00 -8.36
N GLU A 170 31.77 -4.64 -9.24
CA GLU A 170 31.76 -4.32 -10.68
C GLU A 170 30.37 -4.59 -11.30
N GLY A 171 29.74 -5.72 -10.98
CA GLY A 171 28.38 -6.03 -11.43
C GLY A 171 27.34 -5.00 -10.95
N CYS A 172 27.43 -4.55 -9.70
CA CYS A 172 26.56 -3.50 -9.15
C CYS A 172 26.76 -2.17 -9.89
N ARG A 173 28.01 -1.75 -10.14
CA ARG A 173 28.32 -0.52 -10.88
C ARG A 173 27.75 -0.55 -12.30
N THR A 174 27.94 -1.66 -13.02
CA THR A 174 27.40 -1.82 -14.37
C THR A 174 25.87 -1.81 -14.37
N SER A 175 25.25 -2.49 -13.41
CA SER A 175 23.79 -2.55 -13.30
C SER A 175 23.18 -1.18 -12.97
N ILE A 176 23.80 -0.42 -12.06
CA ILE A 176 23.38 0.95 -11.74
C ILE A 176 23.53 1.82 -12.98
N SER A 177 24.69 1.82 -13.63
CA SER A 177 24.94 2.66 -14.83
C SER A 177 23.93 2.41 -15.95
N PHE A 178 23.59 1.14 -16.18
CA PHE A 178 22.57 0.73 -17.14
C PHE A 178 21.16 1.19 -16.74
N CYS A 179 20.76 1.00 -15.48
CA CYS A 179 19.43 1.39 -14.98
C CYS A 179 19.27 2.90 -14.84
N THR A 180 20.32 3.64 -14.49
CA THR A 180 20.25 5.09 -14.28
C THR A 180 20.45 5.91 -15.54
N CYS A 181 20.59 5.27 -16.72
CA CYS A 181 20.90 5.92 -18.01
C CYS A 181 22.01 6.97 -17.87
N SER A 182 22.92 6.77 -16.92
CA SER A 182 24.06 7.63 -16.70
C SER A 182 25.06 7.26 -17.78
N SER A 183 25.06 8.02 -18.86
CA SER A 183 26.06 7.95 -19.92
C SER A 183 27.45 8.05 -19.28
N THR A 184 28.07 6.90 -19.04
CA THR A 184 29.48 6.86 -18.69
C THR A 184 30.21 7.15 -20.01
N PRO A 185 31.06 8.20 -20.08
CA PRO A 185 31.80 8.47 -21.30
C PRO A 185 32.62 7.22 -21.64
N SER A 186 32.52 6.79 -22.89
CA SER A 186 33.28 5.68 -23.44
C SER A 186 34.74 5.77 -23.02
N GLN A 187 35.28 4.69 -22.42
CA GLN A 187 36.72 4.44 -22.42
C GLN A 187 37.19 4.29 -23.87
N ALA A 188 37.50 5.42 -24.50
CA ALA A 188 38.53 5.45 -25.51
C ALA A 188 39.87 5.48 -24.77
N THR A 189 40.79 4.61 -25.17
CA THR A 189 42.23 4.57 -24.80
C THR A 189 42.62 3.54 -23.73
N TYR A 190 42.62 2.26 -24.14
CA TYR A 190 43.75 1.36 -23.86
C TYR A 190 44.16 0.68 -25.18
N GLN A 191 44.68 1.46 -26.12
CA GLN A 191 45.66 1.02 -27.13
C GLN A 191 46.58 2.17 -27.51
N SER A 192 47.70 2.27 -26.78
CA SER A 192 48.99 2.93 -27.06
C SER A 192 49.58 3.25 -25.68
N VAL A 193 50.64 2.62 -25.16
CA VAL A 193 51.90 2.13 -25.72
C VAL A 193 52.32 0.86 -24.97
#